data_AF-A0A7H4PMD2-F1
#
_entry.id   AF-A0A7H4PMD2-F1
#
_cell.length_a   1.000
_cell.length_b   1.000
_cell.length_c   1.000
_cell.angle_alpha   90.00
_cell.angle_beta   90.00
_cell.angle_gamma   90.00
#
_symmetry.space_group_name_H-M   'P 1'
#
loop_
_entity.id
_entity.type
_entity.pdbx_description
1 polymer ?
#
loop_
_entity_poly.entity_id
_entity_poly.type
_entity_poly.pdbx_seq_one_letter_code
_entity_poly.pdbx_strand_id
1 'polypeptide(L)'
;MNPPGRLDSVSGRALMDVLHQLNADGHTVIIVTHDREVAQQAQRIVEISDGQVVADSTHGARDNRGIPRLPAVQDNGRASLSRSIGESVRMAWRSLLGHRMRAFLSMLGIIIGISSVVSSMAVGEGARQSIMNEIGKLGNTTLEIRPGTGWGSKRPDMERALSLDDIASLGKQSWVLGGVADRLQHDDRGAPGV
;
A
#
# COMPACT_ATOMS: atom_id res chain seq x y z
N MET A 1 14.26 -42.63 -8.96
CA MET A 1 12.85 -43.03 -9.16
C MET A 1 12.22 -42.01 -10.11
N ASN A 2 12.08 -42.33 -11.40
CA ASN A 2 11.52 -41.44 -12.42
C ASN A 2 9.98 -41.57 -12.41
N PRO A 3 9.17 -40.51 -12.65
CA PRO A 3 7.72 -40.66 -12.67
C PRO A 3 7.31 -41.43 -13.94
N PRO A 4 6.48 -42.48 -13.82
CA PRO A 4 6.06 -43.28 -14.97
C PRO A 4 5.19 -42.45 -15.93
N GLY A 5 5.34 -42.76 -17.22
CA GLY A 5 4.70 -42.11 -18.34
C GLY A 5 3.19 -41.92 -18.17
N ARG A 6 2.75 -40.69 -18.48
CA ARG A 6 1.35 -40.26 -18.43
C ARG A 6 0.66 -40.20 -19.79
N LEU A 7 1.28 -40.73 -20.85
CA LEU A 7 0.64 -40.84 -22.16
C LEU A 7 0.37 -42.32 -22.45
N ASP A 8 -0.91 -42.65 -22.58
CA ASP A 8 -1.37 -43.91 -23.17
C ASP A 8 -0.96 -43.98 -24.64
N SER A 9 -0.77 -45.20 -25.16
CA SER A 9 -0.26 -45.43 -26.53
C SER A 9 -1.18 -44.88 -27.64
N VAL A 10 -2.43 -44.55 -27.31
CA VAL A 10 -3.40 -43.91 -28.21
C VAL A 10 -3.17 -42.39 -28.23
N SER A 11 -3.12 -41.73 -27.07
CA SER A 11 -2.78 -40.30 -27.00
C SER A 11 -1.37 -40.00 -27.52
N GLY A 12 -0.42 -40.93 -27.34
CA GLY A 12 0.95 -40.81 -27.87
C GLY A 12 0.99 -40.79 -29.41
N ARG A 13 0.18 -41.62 -30.07
CA ARG A 13 0.05 -41.61 -31.54
C ARG A 13 -0.55 -40.31 -32.05
N ALA A 14 -1.65 -39.85 -31.43
CA ALA A 14 -2.28 -38.59 -31.81
C ALA A 14 -1.32 -37.38 -31.65
N LEU A 15 -0.48 -37.39 -30.60
CA LEU A 15 0.57 -36.38 -30.45
C LEU A 15 1.60 -36.45 -31.58
N MET A 16 2.09 -37.64 -31.93
CA MET A 16 3.06 -37.82 -33.01
C MET A 16 2.51 -37.35 -34.35
N ASP A 17 1.23 -37.61 -34.65
CA ASP A 17 0.56 -37.14 -35.86
C ASP A 17 0.58 -35.60 -35.94
N VAL A 18 0.26 -34.90 -34.85
CA VAL A 18 0.32 -33.44 -34.78
C VAL A 18 1.74 -32.92 -34.96
N LEU A 19 2.74 -33.58 -34.38
CA LEU A 19 4.15 -33.18 -34.51
C LEU A 19 4.69 -33.39 -35.93
N HIS A 20 4.27 -34.46 -36.60
CA HIS A 20 4.58 -34.68 -38.02
C HIS A 20 3.93 -33.61 -38.90
N GLN A 21 2.67 -33.24 -38.63
CA GLN A 21 2.01 -32.16 -39.35
C GLN A 21 2.72 -30.82 -39.15
N LEU A 22 3.08 -30.45 -37.92
CA LEU A 22 3.84 -29.22 -37.66
C LEU A 22 5.18 -29.21 -38.41
N ASN A 23 5.88 -30.35 -38.45
CA ASN A 23 7.13 -30.46 -39.17
C ASN A 23 6.93 -30.31 -40.69
N ALA A 24 5.87 -30.89 -41.25
CA ALA A 24 5.49 -30.73 -42.65
C ALA A 24 5.13 -29.29 -43.00
N ASP A 25 4.53 -28.54 -42.06
CA ASP A 25 4.21 -27.12 -42.19
C ASP A 25 5.45 -26.19 -42.08
N GLY A 26 6.64 -26.77 -41.86
CA GLY A 26 7.93 -26.04 -41.83
C GLY A 26 8.40 -25.65 -40.44
N HIS A 27 7.77 -26.13 -39.36
CA HIS A 27 8.27 -25.93 -38.01
C HIS A 27 9.40 -26.92 -37.67
N THR A 28 10.44 -26.42 -37.01
CA THR A 28 11.48 -27.28 -36.45
C THR A 28 10.97 -27.89 -35.14
N VAL A 29 10.82 -29.21 -35.12
CA VAL A 29 10.39 -29.97 -33.94
C VAL A 29 11.59 -30.73 -33.39
N ILE A 30 11.86 -30.57 -32.09
CA ILE A 30 12.88 -31.32 -31.36
C ILE A 30 12.18 -32.05 -30.22
N ILE A 31 12.31 -33.37 -30.18
CA ILE A 31 11.68 -34.23 -29.18
C ILE A 31 12.78 -34.91 -28.39
N VAL A 32 12.72 -34.81 -27.06
CA VAL A 32 13.58 -35.57 -26.16
C VAL A 32 12.78 -36.77 -25.68
N THR A 33 13.23 -37.97 -26.05
CA THR A 33 12.58 -39.22 -25.65
C THR A 33 13.63 -40.25 -25.23
N HIS A 34 13.25 -41.13 -24.31
CA HIS A 34 13.99 -42.33 -23.97
C HIS A 34 13.42 -43.58 -24.67
N ASP A 35 12.30 -43.43 -25.39
CA ASP A 35 11.64 -44.50 -26.13
C ASP A 35 12.20 -44.59 -27.55
N ARG A 36 12.73 -45.77 -27.91
CA ARG A 36 13.30 -46.04 -29.23
C ARG A 36 12.24 -46.05 -30.33
N GLU A 37 11.01 -46.49 -30.05
CA GLU A 37 9.93 -46.54 -31.06
C GLU A 37 9.50 -45.13 -31.49
N VAL A 38 9.49 -44.18 -30.56
CA VAL A 38 9.23 -42.76 -30.84
C VAL A 38 10.40 -42.13 -31.58
N ALA A 39 11.64 -42.41 -31.15
CA ALA A 39 12.83 -41.86 -31.80
C ALA A 39 12.95 -42.29 -33.27
N GLN A 40 12.58 -43.54 -33.59
CA GLN A 40 12.64 -44.09 -34.95
C GLN A 40 11.69 -43.40 -35.94
N GLN A 41 10.65 -42.72 -35.45
CA GLN A 41 9.73 -41.95 -36.31
C GLN A 41 10.34 -40.60 -36.73
N ALA A 42 11.40 -40.13 -36.07
CA ALA A 42 12.02 -38.83 -36.37
C ALA A 42 12.99 -38.90 -37.56
N GLN A 43 13.09 -37.79 -38.30
CA GLN A 43 14.01 -37.68 -39.44
C GLN A 43 15.49 -37.57 -39.05
N ARG A 44 15.79 -37.28 -37.78
CA ARG A 44 17.16 -37.23 -37.23
C ARG A 44 17.12 -37.66 -35.77
N ILE A 45 18.01 -38.54 -35.39
CA ILE A 45 18.17 -39.10 -34.06
C ILE A 45 19.57 -38.72 -33.58
N VAL A 46 19.61 -37.94 -32.50
CA VAL A 46 20.85 -37.57 -31.81
C VAL A 46 20.84 -38.26 -30.45
N GLU A 47 21.81 -39.13 -30.22
CA GLU A 47 21.99 -39.85 -28.96
C GLU A 47 23.01 -39.11 -28.09
N ILE A 48 22.66 -38.87 -26.84
CA ILE A 48 23.46 -38.12 -25.87
C ILE A 48 23.72 -39.02 -24.66
N SER A 49 24.99 -39.16 -24.27
CA SER A 49 25.42 -39.84 -23.04
C SER A 49 26.45 -38.98 -22.32
N ASP A 50 26.33 -38.87 -21.00
CA ASP A 50 27.28 -38.15 -20.14
C ASP A 50 27.58 -36.70 -20.60
N GLY A 51 26.56 -36.02 -21.14
CA GLY A 51 26.66 -34.66 -21.66
C GLY A 51 27.37 -34.54 -23.01
N GLN A 52 27.74 -35.66 -23.64
CA GLN A 52 28.35 -35.71 -24.97
C GLN A 52 27.40 -36.33 -25.99
N VAL A 53 27.45 -35.85 -27.24
CA VAL A 53 26.75 -36.48 -28.36
C VAL A 53 27.54 -37.72 -28.76
N VAL A 54 26.95 -38.90 -28.56
CA VAL A 54 27.58 -40.19 -28.87
C VAL A 54 27.21 -40.71 -30.25
N ALA A 55 26.03 -40.33 -30.77
CA ALA A 55 25.61 -40.66 -32.12
C ALA A 55 24.72 -39.56 -32.71
N ASP A 56 24.79 -39.39 -34.03
CA ASP A 56 23.94 -38.48 -34.80
C ASP A 56 23.63 -39.14 -36.14
N SER A 57 22.37 -39.53 -36.33
CA SER A 57 21.92 -40.28 -37.49
C SER A 57 20.69 -39.61 -38.12
N THR A 58 20.68 -39.45 -39.44
CA THR A 58 19.52 -38.94 -40.18
C THR A 58 18.78 -40.08 -40.83
N HIS A 59 17.47 -40.16 -40.59
CA HIS A 59 16.56 -41.15 -41.17
C HIS A 59 15.67 -40.45 -42.20
N GLY A 60 15.87 -40.74 -43.49
CA GLY A 60 15.09 -40.18 -44.60
C GLY A 60 15.83 -39.14 -45.45
N ALA A 61 15.41 -38.99 -46.70
CA ALA A 61 15.93 -37.98 -47.62
C ALA A 61 15.44 -36.60 -47.17
N ARG A 62 16.33 -35.80 -46.57
CA ARG A 62 16.04 -34.39 -46.30
C ARG A 62 15.77 -33.70 -47.63
N ASP A 63 14.53 -33.26 -47.81
CA ASP A 63 14.20 -32.38 -48.91
C ASP A 63 14.92 -31.05 -48.64
N ASN A 64 15.95 -30.76 -49.43
CA ASN A 64 16.78 -29.56 -49.31
C ASN A 64 16.02 -28.31 -49.82
N ARG A 65 14.69 -28.27 -49.63
CA ARG A 65 13.87 -27.08 -49.77
C ARG A 65 14.44 -26.08 -48.78
N GLY A 66 15.12 -25.06 -49.30
CA GLY A 66 15.78 -24.04 -48.50
C GLY A 66 14.87 -23.59 -47.38
N ILE A 67 15.29 -23.82 -46.14
CA ILE A 67 14.52 -23.51 -44.93
C ILE A 67 14.06 -22.05 -45.08
N PRO A 68 12.74 -21.78 -45.17
CA PRO A 68 12.25 -20.42 -45.19
C PRO A 68 12.85 -19.72 -43.98
N ARG A 69 13.70 -18.72 -44.20
CA ARG A 69 14.25 -17.93 -43.10
C ARG A 69 13.03 -17.29 -42.45
N LEU A 70 12.68 -17.77 -41.26
CA LEU A 70 11.62 -17.17 -40.47
C LEU A 70 11.91 -15.67 -40.42
N PRO A 71 10.89 -14.81 -40.64
CA PRO A 71 11.07 -13.38 -40.46
C PRO A 71 11.69 -13.18 -39.08
N ALA A 72 12.77 -12.40 -39.00
CA ALA A 72 13.44 -12.11 -37.74
C ALA A 72 12.35 -11.76 -36.73
N VAL A 73 12.29 -12.50 -35.62
CA VAL A 73 11.33 -12.26 -34.55
C VAL A 73 11.46 -10.78 -34.22
N GLN A 74 10.48 -10.00 -34.65
CA GLN A 74 10.34 -8.62 -34.23
C GLN A 74 9.94 -8.76 -32.78
N ASP A 75 10.95 -8.80 -31.92
CA ASP A 75 10.78 -8.53 -30.53
C ASP A 75 10.00 -7.21 -30.52
N ASN A 76 8.80 -7.22 -29.97
CA ASN A 76 8.06 -5.99 -29.73
C ASN A 76 8.88 -5.26 -28.67
N GLY A 77 10.00 -4.67 -29.09
CA GLY A 77 11.01 -4.05 -28.27
C GLY A 77 10.30 -2.90 -27.60
N ARG A 78 10.02 -3.10 -26.31
CA ARG A 78 9.02 -2.34 -25.55
C ARG A 78 7.60 -2.71 -25.94
N ALA A 79 7.16 -3.92 -25.58
CA ALA A 79 5.80 -4.08 -25.09
C ALA A 79 5.62 -2.97 -24.07
N SER A 80 4.84 -1.94 -24.44
CA SER A 80 4.71 -0.70 -23.69
C SER A 80 4.63 -1.03 -22.21
N LEU A 81 5.50 -0.44 -21.39
CA LEU A 81 5.53 -0.70 -19.94
C LEU A 81 4.11 -0.64 -19.34
N SER A 82 3.24 0.23 -19.89
CA SER A 82 1.82 0.30 -19.55
C SER A 82 1.03 -1.00 -19.80
N ARG A 83 1.26 -1.70 -20.93
CA ARG A 83 0.59 -2.96 -21.28
C ARG A 83 1.13 -4.12 -20.43
N SER A 84 2.43 -4.16 -20.16
CA SER A 84 3.06 -5.19 -19.31
C SER A 84 2.67 -5.07 -17.83
N ILE A 85 2.60 -3.83 -17.30
CA ILE A 85 2.09 -3.58 -15.95
C ILE A 85 0.62 -3.99 -15.85
N GLY A 86 -0.21 -3.62 -16.84
CA GLY A 86 -1.62 -4.02 -16.87
C GLY A 86 -1.83 -5.54 -16.84
N GLU A 87 -1.08 -6.29 -17.64
CA GLU A 87 -1.17 -7.75 -17.67
C GLU A 87 -0.69 -8.38 -16.34
N SER A 88 0.39 -7.84 -15.77
CA SER A 88 0.95 -8.30 -14.50
C SER A 88 -0.03 -8.09 -13.34
N VAL A 89 -0.67 -6.92 -13.27
CA VAL A 89 -1.74 -6.63 -12.30
C VAL A 89 -2.92 -7.58 -12.49
N ARG A 90 -3.33 -7.83 -13.74
CA ARG A 90 -4.44 -8.74 -14.05
C ARG A 90 -4.13 -10.18 -13.61
N MET A 91 -2.89 -10.65 -13.82
CA MET A 91 -2.45 -11.97 -13.33
C MET A 91 -2.38 -12.02 -11.81
N ALA A 92 -1.84 -10.99 -11.16
CA ALA A 92 -1.79 -10.89 -9.70
C ALA A 92 -3.19 -10.91 -9.08
N TRP A 93 -4.15 -10.17 -9.65
CA TRP A 93 -5.53 -10.15 -9.17
C TRP A 93 -6.20 -11.52 -9.25
N ARG A 94 -6.02 -12.24 -10.39
CA ARG A 94 -6.52 -13.61 -10.53
C ARG A 94 -5.88 -14.56 -9.51
N SER A 95 -4.58 -14.40 -9.25
CA SER A 95 -3.86 -15.22 -8.27
C SER A 95 -4.33 -14.95 -6.83
N LEU A 96 -4.61 -13.70 -6.47
CA LEU A 96 -5.16 -13.34 -5.16
C LEU A 96 -6.58 -13.90 -4.98
N LEU A 97 -7.42 -13.85 -6.02
CA LEU A 97 -8.77 -14.43 -6.00
C LEU A 97 -8.76 -15.96 -5.86
N GLY A 98 -7.71 -16.63 -6.34
CA GLY A 98 -7.53 -18.08 -6.21
C GLY A 98 -7.21 -18.54 -4.78
N HIS A 99 -6.55 -17.71 -3.96
CA HIS A 99 -6.13 -18.05 -2.60
C HIS A 99 -6.83 -17.20 -1.52
N ARG A 100 -8.16 -17.30 -1.48
CA ARG A 100 -9.05 -16.46 -0.65
C ARG A 100 -8.64 -16.39 0.83
N MET A 101 -8.34 -17.52 1.47
CA MET A 101 -8.02 -17.55 2.91
C MET A 101 -6.73 -16.81 3.24
N ARG A 102 -5.68 -17.03 2.44
CA ARG A 102 -4.40 -16.37 2.63
C ARG A 102 -4.50 -14.86 2.36
N ALA A 103 -5.12 -14.48 1.24
CA ALA A 103 -5.30 -13.07 0.87
C ALA A 103 -6.14 -12.30 1.90
N PHE A 104 -7.21 -12.92 2.42
CA PHE A 104 -8.09 -12.32 3.41
C PHE A 104 -7.37 -12.06 4.74
N LEU A 105 -6.67 -13.06 5.28
CA LEU A 105 -5.94 -12.91 6.55
C LEU A 105 -4.84 -11.85 6.47
N SER A 106 -4.11 -11.79 5.35
CA SER A 106 -3.10 -10.75 5.14
C SER A 106 -3.70 -9.35 5.05
N MET A 107 -4.81 -9.19 4.31
CA MET A 107 -5.50 -7.89 4.25
C MET A 107 -6.05 -7.46 5.60
N LEU A 108 -6.67 -8.37 6.35
CA LEU A 108 -7.21 -8.07 7.68
C LEU A 108 -6.12 -7.57 8.64
N GLY A 109 -4.95 -8.21 8.65
CA GLY A 109 -3.82 -7.78 9.47
C GLY A 109 -3.34 -6.36 9.13
N ILE A 110 -3.21 -6.05 7.83
CA ILE A 110 -2.81 -4.71 7.36
C ILE A 110 -3.87 -3.67 7.75
N ILE A 111 -5.16 -3.99 7.59
CA ILE A 111 -6.26 -3.08 7.92
C ILE A 111 -6.27 -2.76 9.41
N ILE A 112 -6.18 -3.77 10.28
CA ILE A 112 -6.15 -3.56 11.74
C ILE A 112 -4.90 -2.77 12.14
N GLY A 113 -3.73 -3.10 11.57
CA GLY A 113 -2.47 -2.42 11.86
C GLY A 113 -2.52 -0.93 11.52
N ILE A 114 -2.90 -0.59 10.28
CA ILE A 114 -2.99 0.81 9.84
C ILE A 114 -4.06 1.55 10.63
N SER A 115 -5.22 0.93 10.88
CA SER A 115 -6.32 1.57 11.61
C SER A 115 -5.94 1.91 13.06
N SER A 116 -5.21 1.02 13.74
CA SER A 116 -4.77 1.24 15.13
C SER A 116 -3.80 2.43 15.23
N VAL A 117 -2.83 2.50 14.33
CA VAL A 117 -1.84 3.60 14.30
C VAL A 117 -2.52 4.92 13.96
N VAL A 118 -3.36 4.95 12.91
CA VAL A 118 -4.07 6.17 12.51
C VAL A 118 -5.00 6.66 13.63
N SER A 119 -5.72 5.76 14.31
CA SER A 119 -6.59 6.13 15.43
C SER A 119 -5.81 6.70 16.61
N SER A 120 -4.71 6.06 17.00
CA SER A 120 -3.84 6.56 18.08
C SER A 120 -3.26 7.94 17.75
N MET A 121 -2.82 8.15 16.51
CA MET A 121 -2.32 9.46 16.06
C MET A 121 -3.41 10.52 16.06
N ALA A 122 -4.60 10.20 15.55
CA ALA A 122 -5.73 11.13 15.52
C ALA A 122 -6.18 11.53 16.93
N VAL A 123 -6.25 10.58 17.87
CA VAL A 123 -6.60 10.84 19.27
C VAL A 123 -5.51 11.67 19.94
N GLY A 124 -4.24 11.33 19.73
CA GLY A 124 -3.11 12.04 20.33
C GLY A 124 -3.02 13.50 19.86
N GLU A 125 -3.10 13.72 18.55
CA GLU A 125 -3.05 15.07 17.97
C GLU A 125 -4.32 15.87 18.32
N GLY A 126 -5.49 15.22 18.32
CA GLY A 126 -6.75 15.87 18.73
C GLY A 126 -6.73 16.30 20.20
N ALA A 127 -6.22 15.46 21.09
CA ALA A 127 -6.05 15.79 22.51
C ALA A 127 -5.05 16.93 22.71
N ARG A 128 -3.89 16.87 22.02
CA ARG A 128 -2.90 17.94 22.01
C ARG A 128 -3.51 19.26 21.54
N GLN A 129 -4.27 19.24 20.46
CA GLN A 129 -4.94 20.41 19.92
C GLN A 129 -6.00 20.96 20.88
N SER A 130 -6.75 20.10 21.56
CA SER A 130 -7.74 20.51 22.57
C SER A 130 -7.08 21.23 23.74
N ILE A 131 -5.97 20.68 24.26
CA ILE A 131 -5.20 21.28 25.35
C ILE A 131 -4.62 22.63 24.90
N MET A 132 -4.04 22.70 23.69
CA MET A 132 -3.51 23.96 23.15
C MET A 132 -4.61 25.00 22.94
N ASN A 133 -5.81 24.60 22.52
CA ASN A 133 -6.95 25.50 22.39
C ASN A 133 -7.42 26.02 23.76
N GLU A 134 -7.42 25.17 24.79
CA GLU A 134 -7.80 25.54 26.15
C GLU A 134 -6.78 26.48 26.80
N ILE A 135 -5.48 26.20 26.61
CA ILE A 135 -4.38 27.11 26.99
C ILE A 135 -4.48 28.42 26.20
N GLY A 136 -4.80 28.37 24.91
CA GLY A 136 -5.00 29.55 24.06
C GLY A 136 -6.16 30.43 24.53
N LYS A 137 -7.24 29.85 25.06
CA LYS A 137 -8.36 30.58 25.66
C LYS A 137 -8.00 31.30 26.96
N LEU A 138 -7.01 30.81 27.69
CA LEU A 138 -6.47 31.49 28.88
C LEU A 138 -5.66 32.74 28.51
N GLY A 139 -5.41 32.97 27.21
CA GLY A 139 -4.73 34.16 26.68
C GLY A 139 -3.24 34.17 27.03
N ASN A 140 -2.38 34.47 26.05
CA ASN A 140 -0.93 34.50 26.27
C ASN A 140 -0.44 35.67 27.16
N THR A 141 -1.36 36.46 27.72
CA THR A 141 -1.09 37.73 28.41
C THR A 141 -2.07 37.99 29.55
N THR A 142 -2.53 36.97 30.29
CA THR A 142 -3.27 37.25 31.54
C THR A 142 -2.28 37.70 32.61
N LEU A 143 -2.05 39.01 32.71
CA LEU A 143 -1.23 39.65 33.75
C LEU A 143 -2.06 39.76 35.03
N GLU A 144 -1.96 38.76 35.90
CA GLU A 144 -2.62 38.77 37.21
C GLU A 144 -1.84 39.67 38.20
N ILE A 145 -2.33 40.88 38.43
CA ILE A 145 -1.75 41.80 39.42
C ILE A 145 -2.27 41.41 40.81
N ARG A 146 -1.50 40.59 41.52
CA ARG A 146 -1.72 40.33 42.94
C ARG A 146 -1.02 41.39 43.79
N PRO A 147 -1.71 42.05 44.74
CA PRO A 147 -1.05 42.92 45.69
C PRO A 147 -0.05 42.10 46.51
N GLY A 148 1.21 42.49 46.41
CA GLY A 148 2.30 41.80 47.08
C GLY A 148 2.22 42.00 48.59
N THR A 149 1.74 41.00 49.32
CA THR A 149 2.20 40.79 50.69
C THR A 149 3.56 40.11 50.60
N GLY A 150 4.61 40.90 50.35
CA GLY A 150 5.98 40.44 50.56
C GLY A 150 6.16 39.98 52.00
N TRP A 151 7.12 39.09 52.26
CA TRP A 151 7.48 38.69 53.62
C TRP A 151 8.00 39.91 54.40
N GLY A 152 7.10 40.62 55.08
CA GLY A 152 7.41 41.84 55.81
C GLY A 152 6.16 42.66 56.11
N SER A 153 6.18 43.39 57.22
CA SER A 153 5.07 44.18 57.76
C SER A 153 4.45 45.13 56.72
N LYS A 154 3.11 45.20 56.74
CA LYS A 154 2.28 46.07 55.89
C LYS A 154 2.81 47.50 55.92
N ARG A 155 3.19 48.03 54.75
CA ARG A 155 3.55 49.45 54.60
C ARG A 155 2.25 50.29 54.56
N PRO A 156 2.16 51.40 55.30
CA PRO A 156 0.93 52.19 55.47
C PRO A 156 0.51 53.01 54.23
N ASP A 157 1.36 53.10 53.22
CA ASP A 157 1.05 53.67 51.89
C ASP A 157 0.18 52.75 51.03
N MET A 158 -0.02 51.49 51.45
CA MET A 158 -0.74 50.46 50.69
C MET A 158 -2.18 50.20 51.17
N GLU A 159 -2.72 51.01 52.09
CA GLU A 159 -4.14 50.93 52.53
C GLU A 159 -5.14 51.36 51.44
N ARG A 160 -4.67 52.02 50.38
CA ARG A 160 -5.44 52.25 49.16
C ARG A 160 -5.17 51.14 48.15
N ALA A 161 -5.63 49.93 48.46
CA ALA A 161 -5.88 48.96 47.42
C ALA A 161 -6.85 49.59 46.40
N LEU A 162 -6.56 49.44 45.10
CA LEU A 162 -7.28 50.05 43.98
C LEU A 162 -8.77 50.29 44.28
N SER A 163 -9.17 51.56 44.31
CA SER A 163 -10.57 51.96 44.47
C SER A 163 -11.33 51.70 43.17
N LEU A 164 -12.66 51.57 43.23
CA LEU A 164 -13.51 51.46 42.03
C LEU A 164 -13.29 52.64 41.05
N ASP A 165 -12.92 53.82 41.57
CA ASP A 165 -12.65 55.02 40.76
C ASP A 165 -11.36 54.92 39.93
N ASP A 166 -10.38 54.15 40.39
CA ASP A 166 -9.09 53.98 39.71
C ASP A 166 -9.22 53.12 38.44
N ILE A 167 -10.26 52.28 38.37
CA ILE A 167 -10.61 51.44 37.22
C ILE A 167 -10.94 52.33 36.00
N ALA A 168 -11.62 53.45 36.21
CA ALA A 168 -11.97 54.39 35.14
C ALA A 168 -10.74 55.10 34.53
N SER A 169 -9.67 55.25 35.31
CA SER A 169 -8.40 55.83 34.84
C SER A 169 -7.55 54.82 34.08
N LEU A 170 -7.59 53.55 34.49
CA LEU A 170 -6.93 52.44 33.78
C LEU A 170 -7.60 52.12 32.44
N GLY A 171 -8.93 52.28 32.34
CA GLY A 171 -9.67 52.12 31.08
C GLY A 171 -9.33 53.14 29.99
N LYS A 172 -8.64 54.24 30.33
CA LYS A 172 -8.11 55.20 29.35
C LYS A 172 -6.80 54.74 28.69
N GLN A 173 -6.14 53.72 29.23
CA GLN A 173 -4.91 53.17 28.67
C GLN A 173 -5.27 52.14 27.59
N SER A 174 -4.75 52.33 26.38
CA SER A 174 -5.18 51.61 25.18
C SER A 174 -4.86 50.10 25.18
N TRP A 175 -4.17 49.60 26.20
CA TRP A 175 -3.72 48.21 26.32
C TRP A 175 -4.44 47.40 27.41
N VAL A 176 -5.46 47.95 28.07
CA VAL A 176 -6.22 47.24 29.13
C VAL A 176 -7.60 46.80 28.60
N LEU A 177 -7.82 45.49 28.50
CA LEU A 177 -9.04 44.87 27.96
C LEU A 177 -9.78 44.06 29.05
N GLY A 178 -10.72 44.70 29.76
CA GLY A 178 -11.78 44.03 30.52
C GLY A 178 -11.69 44.11 32.05
N GLY A 179 -12.69 44.75 32.67
CA GLY A 179 -12.95 44.79 34.12
C GLY A 179 -14.41 44.43 34.43
N VAL A 180 -14.61 43.71 35.53
CA VAL A 180 -15.83 43.03 35.99
C VAL A 180 -17.13 43.85 35.82
N ALA A 181 -17.98 43.45 34.88
CA ALA A 181 -19.34 43.97 34.72
C ALA A 181 -20.27 42.90 34.13
N ASP A 182 -20.57 41.82 34.87
CA ASP A 182 -21.65 40.89 34.45
C ASP A 182 -22.23 39.99 35.56
N ARG A 183 -22.39 40.47 36.81
CA ARG A 183 -22.98 39.64 37.88
C ARG A 183 -24.14 40.27 38.68
N LEU A 184 -24.57 41.49 38.41
CA LEU A 184 -25.55 42.17 39.27
C LEU A 184 -26.93 42.43 38.66
N GLN A 185 -27.34 41.72 37.60
CA GLN A 185 -28.60 42.05 36.90
C GLN A 185 -29.70 40.97 36.92
N HIS A 186 -29.60 39.94 37.76
CA HIS A 186 -30.62 38.87 37.82
C HIS A 186 -31.38 38.72 39.15
N ASP A 187 -31.30 39.66 40.10
CA ASP A 187 -32.07 39.56 41.35
C ASP A 187 -32.79 40.88 41.65
N ASP A 188 -33.92 41.11 40.98
CA ASP A 188 -34.97 42.02 41.45
C ASP A 188 -36.16 42.05 40.46
N ARG A 189 -37.01 41.01 40.48
CA ARG A 189 -38.45 41.14 40.15
C ARG A 189 -39.25 39.99 40.77
N GLY A 190 -39.99 40.26 41.84
CA GLY A 190 -41.01 39.32 42.28
C GLY A 190 -41.63 39.50 43.67
N ALA A 191 -42.04 40.70 44.08
CA ALA A 191 -43.12 40.86 45.07
C ALA A 191 -43.75 42.26 44.98
N PRO A 192 -45.09 42.35 44.95
CA PRO A 192 -45.75 43.19 45.94
C PRO A 192 -46.92 42.45 46.61
N GLY A 193 -47.09 42.66 47.92
CA GLY A 193 -48.21 42.12 48.69
C GLY A 193 -49.46 42.99 48.58
N VAL A 194 -50.63 42.34 48.52
CA VAL A 194 -51.76 42.38 49.46
C VAL A 194 -52.48 41.02 49.36
#